data_AF-E5C4I6-F1
#
_entry.id   AF-E5C4I6-F1
#
_cell.length_a   1.000
_cell.length_b   1.000
_cell.length_c   1.000
_cell.angle_alpha   90.00
_cell.angle_beta   90.00
_cell.angle_gamma   90.00
#
_symmetry.space_group_name_H-M   'P 1'
#
loop_
_entity.id
_entity.type
_entity.pdbx_description
1 polymer ?
#
loop_
_entity_poly.entity_id
_entity_poly.type
_entity_poly.pdbx_seq_one_letter_code
_entity_poly.pdbx_strand_id
1 'polypeptide(L)'
;MRIFLLFFPVFFFCGLLHAQTVKVEYGGDPLPDKDRKKIEQFLQHEVDFYSQFGLPDTLSLQLYVFENRREAIDYLESINVSLPIKASGAYSPKLQKAVILGRENGRERSLAIIYHELSHHFVSQILGKRPPSWLNEGLSEYFEHCTIHKKAVRHTFTEYEQGRVRTMYMLGEVNLPTFLNSSQGKFMKQQMTDEQYSYILSHALVTFWIESVPREIFKKFISVLQNKNDPSTVSEQINLVYPGGFQQFEKDFEAAYK
;
A
#
# COMPACT_ATOMS: atom_id res chain seq x y z
N MET A 1 2.96 -68.28 11.84
CA MET A 1 2.99 -67.21 10.82
C MET A 1 2.11 -66.06 11.30
N ARG A 2 2.68 -64.86 11.28
CA ARG A 2 2.09 -63.57 11.66
C ARG A 2 1.00 -63.16 10.66
N ILE A 3 0.04 -62.35 11.08
CA ILE A 3 -0.37 -61.11 10.41
C ILE A 3 -1.09 -60.25 11.47
N PHE A 4 -0.45 -59.17 11.90
CA PHE A 4 -1.10 -58.05 12.59
C PHE A 4 -1.56 -57.08 11.50
N LEU A 5 -2.86 -56.82 11.40
CA LEU A 5 -3.41 -55.76 10.55
C LEU A 5 -3.46 -54.48 11.39
N LEU A 6 -2.47 -53.61 11.20
CA LEU A 6 -2.49 -52.23 11.69
C LEU A 6 -3.35 -51.39 10.75
N PHE A 7 -4.53 -50.98 11.22
CA PHE A 7 -5.30 -49.90 10.59
C PHE A 7 -4.61 -48.57 10.88
N PHE A 8 -3.93 -48.01 9.88
CA PHE A 8 -3.50 -46.61 9.88
C PHE A 8 -4.68 -45.74 9.41
N PRO A 9 -5.24 -44.83 10.24
CA PRO A 9 -6.10 -43.79 9.72
C PRO A 9 -5.24 -42.80 8.93
N VAL A 10 -5.40 -42.79 7.61
CA VAL A 10 -4.87 -41.74 6.74
C VAL A 10 -5.69 -40.49 7.02
N PHE A 11 -5.19 -39.63 7.89
CA PHE A 11 -5.68 -38.26 8.01
C PHE A 11 -5.33 -37.52 6.72
N PHE A 12 -6.26 -37.48 5.78
CA PHE A 12 -6.24 -36.49 4.70
C PHE A 12 -6.42 -35.11 5.35
N PHE A 13 -5.31 -34.43 5.64
CA PHE A 13 -5.31 -32.99 5.79
C PHE A 13 -5.68 -32.39 4.43
N CYS A 14 -6.98 -32.22 4.19
CA CYS A 14 -7.48 -31.40 3.10
C CYS A 14 -7.22 -29.95 3.50
N GLY A 15 -5.97 -29.51 3.35
CA GLY A 15 -5.65 -28.09 3.40
C GLY A 15 -6.44 -27.43 2.27
N LEU A 16 -7.53 -26.75 2.60
CA LEU A 16 -8.21 -25.87 1.67
C LEU A 16 -7.20 -24.78 1.27
N LEU A 17 -6.52 -24.99 0.15
CA LEU A 17 -5.83 -23.94 -0.59
C LEU A 17 -6.91 -22.96 -1.05
N HIS A 18 -7.27 -22.02 -0.19
CA HIS A 18 -8.10 -20.88 -0.59
C HIS A 18 -7.21 -19.99 -1.45
N ALA A 19 -7.27 -20.17 -2.76
CA ALA A 19 -6.64 -19.27 -3.70
C ALA A 19 -7.48 -17.99 -3.76
N GLN A 20 -7.05 -16.98 -3.02
CA GLN A 20 -7.61 -15.64 -3.15
C GLN A 20 -7.44 -15.18 -4.60
N THR A 21 -8.54 -14.89 -5.28
CA THR A 21 -8.55 -14.65 -6.73
C THR A 21 -8.72 -13.17 -7.01
N VAL A 22 -7.74 -12.57 -7.69
CA VAL A 22 -7.83 -11.19 -8.19
C VAL A 22 -8.08 -11.21 -9.70
N LYS A 23 -9.18 -10.60 -10.11
CA LYS A 23 -9.51 -10.37 -11.52
C LYS A 23 -9.18 -8.92 -11.89
N VAL A 24 -8.28 -8.76 -12.87
CA VAL A 24 -7.94 -7.45 -13.44
C VAL A 24 -8.70 -7.24 -14.74
N GLU A 25 -9.49 -6.18 -14.79
CA GLU A 25 -10.15 -5.72 -16.01
C GLU A 25 -9.34 -4.58 -16.62
N TYR A 26 -8.66 -4.88 -17.73
CA TYR A 26 -7.81 -3.92 -18.44
C TYR A 26 -8.65 -3.08 -19.41
N GLY A 27 -8.47 -1.76 -19.39
CA GLY A 27 -9.09 -0.82 -20.32
C GLY A 27 -8.12 0.27 -20.78
N GLY A 28 -8.58 1.12 -21.72
CA GLY A 28 -7.74 2.12 -22.37
C GLY A 28 -6.81 1.51 -23.43
N ASP A 29 -5.61 2.06 -23.55
CA ASP A 29 -4.59 1.59 -24.47
C ASP A 29 -4.05 0.20 -24.10
N PRO A 30 -3.77 -0.65 -25.09
CA PRO A 30 -3.38 -2.03 -24.83
C PRO A 30 -2.01 -2.11 -24.15
N LEU A 31 -1.97 -2.70 -22.95
CA LEU A 31 -0.71 -3.12 -22.33
C LEU A 31 -0.16 -4.39 -23.01
N PRO A 32 1.16 -4.46 -23.28
CA PRO A 32 1.81 -5.69 -23.73
C PRO A 32 1.60 -6.84 -22.73
N ASP A 33 1.46 -8.08 -23.23
CA ASP A 33 1.22 -9.27 -22.38
C ASP A 33 2.29 -9.47 -21.30
N LYS A 34 3.54 -9.12 -21.62
CA LYS A 34 4.65 -9.15 -20.66
C LYS A 34 4.41 -8.22 -19.47
N ASP A 35 3.85 -7.04 -19.71
CA ASP A 35 3.57 -6.07 -18.65
C ASP A 35 2.36 -6.52 -17.83
N ARG A 36 1.31 -7.03 -18.47
CA ARG A 36 0.14 -7.62 -17.78
C ARG A 36 0.56 -8.75 -16.84
N LYS A 37 1.39 -9.68 -17.33
CA LYS A 37 1.92 -10.78 -16.52
C LYS A 37 2.74 -10.30 -15.33
N LYS A 38 3.54 -9.24 -15.49
CA LYS A 38 4.30 -8.64 -14.37
C LYS A 38 3.37 -8.03 -13.34
N ILE A 39 2.33 -7.32 -13.78
CA ILE A 39 1.32 -6.73 -12.91
C ILE A 39 0.59 -7.82 -12.12
N GLU A 40 0.09 -8.85 -12.79
CA GLU A 40 -0.60 -9.97 -12.12
C GLU A 40 0.32 -10.72 -11.14
N GLN A 41 1.61 -10.90 -11.49
CA GLN A 41 2.59 -11.46 -10.57
C GLN A 41 2.83 -10.57 -9.35
N PHE A 42 2.91 -9.26 -9.54
CA PHE A 42 3.07 -8.31 -8.44
C PHE A 42 1.84 -8.31 -7.53
N LEU A 43 0.64 -8.30 -8.12
CA LEU A 43 -0.62 -8.35 -7.39
C LEU A 43 -0.73 -9.58 -6.50
N GLN A 44 -0.16 -10.73 -6.89
CA GLN A 44 -0.14 -11.89 -6.01
C GLN A 44 0.64 -11.62 -4.71
N HIS A 45 1.71 -10.82 -4.78
CA HIS A 45 2.46 -10.45 -3.58
C HIS A 45 1.69 -9.48 -2.69
N GLU A 46 0.97 -8.52 -3.28
CA GLU A 46 0.07 -7.66 -2.52
C GLU A 46 -1.07 -8.46 -1.89
N VAL A 47 -1.67 -9.40 -2.62
CA VAL A 47 -2.67 -10.34 -2.07
C VAL A 47 -2.10 -11.05 -0.86
N ASP A 48 -0.96 -11.72 -0.98
CA ASP A 48 -0.33 -12.46 0.12
C ASP A 48 -0.06 -11.55 1.34
N PHE A 49 0.36 -10.30 1.09
CA PHE A 49 0.56 -9.31 2.13
C PHE A 49 -0.77 -8.88 2.79
N TYR A 50 -1.81 -8.58 2.01
CA TYR A 50 -3.06 -8.05 2.55
C TYR A 50 -4.01 -9.14 3.08
N SER A 51 -3.86 -10.41 2.70
CA SER A 51 -4.64 -11.54 3.23
C SER A 51 -4.59 -11.60 4.76
N GLN A 52 -3.44 -11.25 5.35
CA GLN A 52 -3.25 -11.26 6.80
C GLN A 52 -4.11 -10.22 7.55
N PHE A 53 -4.74 -9.29 6.82
CA PHE A 53 -5.61 -8.23 7.35
C PHE A 53 -7.09 -8.44 7.00
N GLY A 54 -7.46 -9.61 6.48
CA GLY A 54 -8.86 -9.95 6.17
C GLY A 54 -9.30 -9.53 4.76
N LEU A 55 -8.42 -9.71 3.77
CA LEU A 55 -8.76 -9.44 2.37
C LEU A 55 -9.90 -10.38 1.90
N PRO A 56 -10.88 -9.92 1.09
CA PRO A 56 -11.95 -10.77 0.53
C PRO A 56 -11.46 -11.84 -0.46
N ASP A 57 -12.03 -13.04 -0.42
CA ASP A 57 -11.61 -14.20 -1.25
C ASP A 57 -11.59 -13.93 -2.76
N THR A 58 -12.44 -13.02 -3.23
CA THR A 58 -12.50 -12.60 -4.64
C THR A 58 -12.49 -11.09 -4.71
N LEU A 59 -11.58 -10.56 -5.53
CA LEU A 59 -11.47 -9.13 -5.81
C LEU A 59 -11.52 -8.88 -7.31
N SER A 60 -12.20 -7.80 -7.67
CA SER A 60 -12.19 -7.28 -9.02
C SER A 60 -11.64 -5.87 -8.98
N LEU A 61 -10.68 -5.59 -9.86
CA LEU A 61 -10.10 -4.26 -10.01
C LEU A 61 -10.06 -3.89 -11.48
N GLN A 62 -10.29 -2.61 -11.76
CA GLN A 62 -10.21 -2.06 -13.11
C GLN A 62 -8.92 -1.25 -13.25
N LEU A 63 -8.12 -1.57 -14.28
CA LEU A 63 -6.90 -0.84 -14.61
C LEU A 63 -7.03 -0.26 -16.01
N TYR A 64 -7.14 1.06 -16.08
CA TYR A 64 -7.19 1.82 -17.33
C TYR A 64 -5.84 2.50 -17.56
N VAL A 65 -5.26 2.25 -18.72
CA VAL A 65 -3.96 2.82 -19.08
C VAL A 65 -4.11 3.69 -20.29
N PHE A 66 -3.53 4.88 -20.27
CA PHE A 66 -3.49 5.77 -21.42
C PHE A 66 -2.04 6.12 -21.74
N GLU A 67 -1.65 5.98 -23.00
CA GLU A 67 -0.34 6.43 -23.50
C GLU A 67 -0.26 7.94 -23.53
N ASN A 68 -1.36 8.61 -23.91
CA ASN A 68 -1.47 10.06 -23.96
C ASN A 68 -2.10 10.62 -22.68
N ARG A 69 -1.40 11.57 -22.03
CA ARG A 69 -1.88 12.20 -20.79
C ARG A 69 -3.20 12.96 -20.96
N ARG A 70 -3.40 13.63 -22.10
CA ARG A 70 -4.60 14.44 -22.36
C ARG A 70 -5.84 13.56 -22.47
N GLU A 71 -5.75 12.46 -23.20
CA GLU A 71 -6.84 11.49 -23.30
C GLU A 71 -7.21 10.88 -21.95
N ALA A 72 -6.20 10.63 -21.10
CA ALA A 72 -6.42 10.17 -19.73
C ALA A 72 -7.20 11.19 -18.88
N ILE A 73 -6.90 12.49 -19.04
CA ILE A 73 -7.60 13.59 -18.36
C ILE A 73 -9.04 13.68 -18.86
N ASP A 74 -9.25 13.68 -20.19
CA ASP A 74 -10.59 13.72 -20.80
C ASP A 74 -11.44 12.52 -20.32
N TYR A 75 -10.83 11.33 -20.21
CA TYR A 75 -11.49 10.15 -19.65
C TYR A 75 -11.88 10.33 -18.18
N LEU A 76 -10.98 10.85 -17.34
CA LEU A 76 -11.25 11.06 -15.92
C LEU A 76 -12.37 12.08 -15.69
N GLU A 77 -12.39 13.15 -16.47
CA GLU A 77 -13.49 14.13 -16.49
C GLU A 77 -14.81 13.46 -16.87
N SER A 78 -14.81 12.60 -17.89
CA SER A 78 -16.03 11.87 -18.32
C SER A 78 -16.63 10.96 -17.23
N ILE A 79 -15.82 10.52 -16.27
CA ILE A 79 -16.26 9.70 -15.13
C ILE A 79 -16.35 10.49 -13.81
N ASN A 80 -16.31 11.83 -13.87
CA ASN A 80 -16.37 12.74 -12.73
C ASN A 80 -15.30 12.50 -11.66
N VAL A 81 -14.07 12.21 -12.09
CA VAL A 81 -12.89 12.11 -11.22
C VAL A 81 -11.98 13.29 -11.51
N SER A 82 -11.79 14.18 -10.51
CA SER A 82 -10.89 15.31 -10.62
C SER A 82 -9.48 14.94 -10.14
N LEU A 83 -8.45 15.46 -10.82
CA LEU A 83 -7.06 15.23 -10.43
C LEU A 83 -6.32 16.47 -9.94
N PRO A 84 -5.31 16.28 -9.07
CA PRO A 84 -4.25 17.25 -8.93
C PRO A 84 -3.43 17.35 -10.24
N ILE A 85 -3.01 18.58 -10.58
CA ILE A 85 -2.40 18.97 -11.86
C ILE A 85 -1.16 18.11 -12.25
N LYS A 86 -0.45 17.53 -11.28
CA LYS A 86 0.81 16.79 -11.49
C LYS A 86 0.74 15.26 -11.30
N ALA A 87 -0.44 14.67 -11.11
CA ALA A 87 -0.55 13.23 -10.86
C ALA A 87 -0.20 12.38 -12.10
N SER A 88 0.54 11.28 -11.94
CA SER A 88 0.87 10.35 -13.04
C SER A 88 -0.05 9.12 -13.10
N GLY A 89 -0.87 8.96 -12.06
CA GLY A 89 -1.92 7.95 -11.93
C GLY A 89 -3.03 8.47 -11.03
N ALA A 90 -4.10 7.69 -10.93
CA ALA A 90 -5.20 7.96 -10.00
C ALA A 90 -6.02 6.71 -9.70
N TYR A 91 -6.22 6.43 -8.42
CA TYR A 91 -7.18 5.45 -7.97
C TYR A 91 -8.48 6.08 -7.45
N SER A 92 -9.62 5.54 -7.90
CA SER A 92 -10.95 5.88 -7.40
C SER A 92 -11.54 4.73 -6.58
N PRO A 93 -11.61 4.83 -5.24
CA PRO A 93 -12.25 3.82 -4.39
C PRO A 93 -13.74 3.63 -4.69
N LYS A 94 -14.42 4.67 -5.19
CA LYS A 94 -15.83 4.61 -5.55
C LYS A 94 -16.07 3.72 -6.77
N LEU A 95 -15.16 3.79 -7.74
CA LEU A 95 -15.25 3.06 -9.01
C LEU A 95 -14.43 1.77 -9.00
N GLN A 96 -13.61 1.54 -7.96
CA GLN A 96 -12.61 0.48 -7.89
C GLN A 96 -11.72 0.44 -9.14
N LYS A 97 -11.24 1.63 -9.53
CA LYS A 97 -10.58 1.86 -10.81
C LYS A 97 -9.31 2.66 -10.62
N ALA A 98 -8.20 2.10 -11.10
CA ALA A 98 -6.94 2.79 -11.30
C ALA A 98 -6.86 3.30 -12.75
N VAL A 99 -6.44 4.54 -12.93
CA VAL A 99 -6.21 5.18 -14.22
C VAL A 99 -4.77 5.68 -14.27
N ILE A 100 -4.03 5.29 -15.31
CA ILE A 100 -2.63 5.69 -15.50
C ILE A 100 -2.55 6.77 -16.57
N LEU A 101 -1.89 7.88 -16.24
CA LEU A 101 -1.86 9.09 -17.05
C LEU A 101 -0.54 9.23 -17.79
N GLY A 102 -0.49 8.67 -19.00
CA GLY A 102 0.62 8.84 -19.91
C GLY A 102 1.78 7.90 -19.61
N ARG A 103 2.12 7.03 -20.56
CA ARG A 103 3.27 6.12 -20.48
C ARG A 103 4.53 6.64 -21.18
N GLU A 104 4.51 7.92 -21.58
CA GLU A 104 5.55 8.55 -22.42
C GLU A 104 6.97 8.47 -21.83
N ASN A 105 7.10 8.36 -20.49
CA ASN A 105 8.39 8.39 -19.77
C ASN A 105 9.03 7.01 -19.49
N GLY A 106 8.77 6.00 -20.32
CA GLY A 106 9.45 4.71 -20.27
C GLY A 106 8.74 3.65 -19.42
N ARG A 107 8.95 2.38 -19.79
CA ARG A 107 8.11 1.24 -19.34
C ARG A 107 8.21 0.92 -17.84
N GLU A 108 9.39 1.01 -17.23
CA GLU A 108 9.57 0.65 -15.82
C GLU A 108 8.89 1.65 -14.88
N ARG A 109 9.04 2.95 -15.16
CA ARG A 109 8.33 4.01 -14.44
C ARG A 109 6.81 3.83 -14.51
N SER A 110 6.29 3.41 -15.67
CA SER A 110 4.85 3.11 -15.80
C SER A 110 4.40 1.94 -14.91
N LEU A 111 5.22 0.90 -14.75
CA LEU A 111 4.86 -0.25 -13.90
C LEU A 111 4.89 0.12 -12.41
N ALA A 112 5.88 0.90 -11.99
CA ALA A 112 5.97 1.41 -10.61
C ALA A 112 4.71 2.22 -10.24
N ILE A 113 4.30 3.15 -11.11
CA ILE A 113 3.05 3.92 -10.93
C ILE A 113 1.83 2.99 -10.91
N ILE A 114 1.78 1.95 -11.76
CA ILE A 114 0.69 0.97 -11.70
C ILE A 114 0.62 0.30 -10.34
N TYR A 115 1.75 -0.14 -9.78
CA TYR A 115 1.78 -0.77 -8.46
C TYR A 115 1.31 0.20 -7.37
N HIS A 116 1.74 1.46 -7.43
CA HIS A 116 1.27 2.53 -6.54
C HIS A 116 -0.25 2.65 -6.55
N GLU A 117 -0.85 2.81 -7.74
CA GLU A 117 -2.30 3.02 -7.85
C GLU A 117 -3.11 1.77 -7.50
N LEU A 118 -2.56 0.57 -7.73
CA LEU A 118 -3.21 -0.68 -7.36
C LEU A 118 -3.14 -0.96 -5.86
N SER A 119 -2.08 -0.54 -5.17
CA SER A 119 -1.99 -0.63 -3.70
C SER A 119 -3.15 0.09 -3.00
N HIS A 120 -3.56 1.26 -3.50
CA HIS A 120 -4.74 1.96 -2.99
C HIS A 120 -6.01 1.11 -3.06
N HIS A 121 -6.14 0.21 -4.04
CA HIS A 121 -7.26 -0.73 -4.11
C HIS A 121 -7.28 -1.64 -2.89
N PHE A 122 -6.17 -2.31 -2.59
CA PHE A 122 -6.09 -3.22 -1.46
C PHE A 122 -6.29 -2.51 -0.12
N VAL A 123 -5.67 -1.34 0.06
CA VAL A 123 -5.91 -0.52 1.26
C VAL A 123 -7.39 -0.19 1.40
N SER A 124 -8.08 0.14 0.29
CA SER A 124 -9.51 0.44 0.34
C SER A 124 -10.40 -0.77 0.67
N GLN A 125 -9.96 -2.00 0.35
CA GLN A 125 -10.67 -3.22 0.76
C GLN A 125 -10.51 -3.49 2.25
N ILE A 126 -9.32 -3.21 2.80
CA ILE A 126 -9.00 -3.47 4.21
C ILE A 126 -9.56 -2.38 5.13
N LEU A 127 -9.42 -1.11 4.75
CA LEU A 127 -9.69 0.05 5.60
C LEU A 127 -10.87 0.90 5.13
N GLY A 128 -11.51 0.54 4.01
CA GLY A 128 -12.60 1.32 3.43
C GLY A 128 -12.14 2.57 2.67
N LYS A 129 -13.07 3.45 2.33
CA LYS A 129 -12.84 4.57 1.38
C LYS A 129 -12.02 5.75 1.92
N ARG A 130 -11.76 5.80 3.22
CA ARG A 130 -11.05 6.92 3.89
C ARG A 130 -10.05 6.39 4.91
N PRO A 131 -9.01 5.67 4.48
CA PRO A 131 -7.89 5.28 5.34
C PRO A 131 -7.13 6.52 5.83
N PRO A 132 -6.29 6.41 6.88
CA PRO A 132 -5.30 7.43 7.20
C PRO A 132 -4.41 7.72 5.99
N SER A 133 -4.26 8.99 5.62
CA SER A 133 -3.56 9.40 4.39
C SER A 133 -2.13 8.86 4.35
N TRP A 134 -1.39 8.98 5.46
CA TRP A 134 -0.01 8.50 5.55
C TRP A 134 0.11 6.99 5.32
N LEU A 135 -0.85 6.20 5.79
CA LEU A 135 -0.81 4.76 5.64
C LEU A 135 -1.18 4.37 4.21
N ASN A 136 -2.16 5.06 3.61
CA ASN A 136 -2.58 4.82 2.24
C ASN A 136 -1.48 5.13 1.23
N GLU A 137 -0.89 6.33 1.31
CA GLU A 137 0.20 6.72 0.43
C GLU A 137 1.47 5.95 0.78
N GLY A 138 1.79 5.75 2.07
CA GLY A 138 3.00 5.04 2.48
C GLY A 138 3.04 3.58 2.03
N LEU A 139 1.90 2.87 2.02
CA LEU A 139 1.80 1.52 1.46
C LEU A 139 1.97 1.55 -0.05
N SER A 140 1.37 2.52 -0.73
CA SER A 140 1.55 2.68 -2.17
C SER A 140 2.99 3.01 -2.56
N GLU A 141 3.67 3.87 -1.81
CA GLU A 141 5.10 4.15 -1.97
C GLU A 141 5.95 2.90 -1.69
N TYR A 142 5.64 2.14 -0.63
CA TYR A 142 6.35 0.89 -0.32
C TYR A 142 6.28 -0.10 -1.50
N PHE A 143 5.08 -0.30 -2.06
CA PHE A 143 4.90 -1.21 -3.20
C PHE A 143 5.41 -0.63 -4.53
N GLU A 144 5.37 0.68 -4.74
CA GLU A 144 6.01 1.33 -5.89
C GLU A 144 7.52 1.05 -5.92
N HIS A 145 8.17 1.06 -4.75
CA HIS A 145 9.60 0.82 -4.59
C HIS A 145 9.97 -0.67 -4.46
N CYS A 146 9.01 -1.56 -4.69
CA CYS A 146 9.23 -2.98 -4.72
C CYS A 146 9.59 -3.48 -6.13
N THR A 147 10.58 -4.36 -6.20
CA THR A 147 10.95 -5.04 -7.45
C THR A 147 10.79 -6.55 -7.29
N ILE A 148 10.29 -7.22 -8.34
CA ILE A 148 10.20 -8.68 -8.36
C ILE A 148 11.54 -9.23 -8.83
N HIS A 149 12.27 -9.89 -7.94
CA HIS A 149 13.46 -10.64 -8.28
C HIS A 149 13.21 -12.15 -8.12
N LYS A 150 13.11 -12.84 -9.26
CA LYS A 150 12.69 -14.25 -9.38
C LYS A 150 11.27 -14.49 -8.86
N LYS A 151 11.10 -14.66 -7.55
CA LYS A 151 9.83 -14.92 -6.84
C LYS A 151 9.76 -14.20 -5.49
N ALA A 152 10.75 -13.39 -5.17
CA ALA A 152 10.76 -12.58 -3.96
C ALA A 152 10.58 -11.12 -4.36
N VAL A 153 9.76 -10.42 -3.58
CA VAL A 153 9.68 -8.97 -3.65
C VAL A 153 10.83 -8.40 -2.82
N ARG A 154 11.57 -7.48 -3.41
CA ARG A 154 12.58 -6.69 -2.72
C ARG A 154 12.13 -5.24 -2.70
N HIS A 155 11.85 -4.75 -1.50
CA HIS A 155 11.66 -3.33 -1.23
C HIS A 155 13.00 -2.58 -1.22
N THR A 156 12.97 -1.31 -1.62
CA THR A 156 14.11 -0.40 -1.51
C THR A 156 13.65 0.93 -0.92
N PHE A 157 14.19 1.29 0.23
CA PHE A 157 14.12 2.65 0.76
C PHE A 157 15.45 3.36 0.48
N THR A 158 15.46 4.34 -0.42
CA THR A 158 16.70 4.85 -1.01
C THR A 158 17.57 5.63 -0.01
N GLU A 159 18.88 5.74 -0.28
CA GLU A 159 19.78 6.57 0.53
C GLU A 159 19.34 8.03 0.58
N TYR A 160 18.76 8.52 -0.52
CA TYR A 160 18.19 9.87 -0.61
C TYR A 160 17.02 10.04 0.36
N GLU A 161 16.04 9.12 0.35
CA GLU A 161 14.89 9.19 1.25
C GLU A 161 15.31 9.06 2.71
N GLN A 162 16.20 8.11 3.03
CA GLN A 162 16.79 7.99 4.37
C GLN A 162 17.52 9.28 4.79
N GLY A 163 18.27 9.88 3.88
CA GLY A 163 18.94 11.17 4.10
C GLY A 163 17.93 12.30 4.37
N ARG A 164 16.84 12.35 3.61
CA ARG A 164 15.82 13.39 3.76
C ARG A 164 15.06 13.25 5.08
N VAL A 165 14.71 12.02 5.50
CA VAL A 165 14.10 11.76 6.82
C VAL A 165 15.05 12.18 7.95
N ARG A 166 16.35 11.84 7.86
CA ARG A 166 17.37 12.33 8.80
C ARG A 166 17.38 13.86 8.89
N THR A 167 17.36 14.54 7.75
CA THR A 167 17.32 16.01 7.71
C THR A 167 16.04 16.57 8.35
N MET A 168 14.87 15.96 8.11
CA MET A 168 13.62 16.38 8.76
C MET A 168 13.73 16.31 10.29
N TYR A 169 14.34 15.25 10.82
CA TYR A 169 14.60 15.13 12.25
C TYR A 169 15.60 16.17 12.77
N MET A 170 16.72 16.37 12.07
CA MET A 170 17.74 17.36 12.44
C MET A 170 17.19 18.79 12.49
N LEU A 171 16.27 19.12 11.58
CA LEU A 171 15.64 20.44 11.49
C LEU A 171 14.43 20.59 12.43
N GLY A 172 14.01 19.54 13.14
CA GLY A 172 12.83 19.56 14.01
C GLY A 172 11.51 19.67 13.25
N GLU A 173 11.48 19.24 11.98
CA GLU A 173 10.30 19.31 11.10
C GLU A 173 9.30 18.18 11.38
N VAL A 174 9.72 17.12 12.09
CA VAL A 174 8.87 15.95 12.35
C VAL A 174 8.04 16.15 13.62
N ASN A 175 6.71 16.22 13.44
CA ASN A 175 5.73 16.11 14.51
C ASN A 175 4.78 14.96 14.21
N LEU A 176 5.11 13.76 14.70
CA LEU A 176 4.36 12.53 14.38
C LEU A 176 2.89 12.57 14.79
N PRO A 177 2.49 13.04 16.00
CA PRO A 177 1.07 13.15 16.34
C PRO A 177 0.28 14.00 15.35
N THR A 178 0.83 15.15 14.95
CA THR A 178 0.17 16.05 14.01
C THR A 178 0.07 15.42 12.63
N PHE A 179 1.14 14.77 12.18
CA PHE A 179 1.22 14.14 10.87
C PHE A 179 0.29 12.92 10.74
N LEU A 180 0.34 11.99 11.70
CA LEU A 180 -0.43 10.75 11.69
C LEU A 180 -1.95 11.01 11.76
N ASN A 181 -2.35 12.08 12.43
CA ASN A 181 -3.74 12.49 12.58
C ASN A 181 -4.20 13.51 11.53
N SER A 182 -3.35 13.81 10.54
CA SER A 182 -3.67 14.82 9.52
C SER A 182 -4.84 14.37 8.63
N SER A 183 -5.73 15.30 8.32
CA SER A 183 -6.76 15.07 7.30
C SER A 183 -6.13 15.04 5.91
N GLN A 184 -6.78 14.36 4.96
CA GLN A 184 -6.32 14.30 3.56
C GLN A 184 -6.00 15.68 2.98
N GLY A 185 -6.83 16.69 3.24
CA GLY A 185 -6.58 18.04 2.74
C GLY A 185 -5.30 18.69 3.30
N LYS A 186 -5.01 18.49 4.60
CA LYS A 186 -3.76 18.98 5.21
C LYS A 186 -2.55 18.23 4.68
N PHE A 187 -2.66 16.90 4.58
CA PHE A 187 -1.63 16.03 4.05
C PHE A 187 -1.25 16.40 2.61
N MET A 188 -2.24 16.54 1.72
CA MET A 188 -1.99 16.92 0.32
C MET A 188 -1.44 18.34 0.18
N LYS A 189 -1.86 19.27 1.05
CA LYS A 189 -1.30 20.62 1.07
C LYS A 189 0.19 20.59 1.42
N GLN A 190 0.56 19.85 2.47
CA GLN A 190 1.94 19.70 2.91
C GLN A 190 2.80 19.02 1.83
N GLN A 191 2.26 17.99 1.18
CA GLN A 191 2.91 17.34 0.04
C GLN A 191 3.25 18.32 -1.10
N MET A 192 2.34 19.26 -1.40
CA MET A 192 2.52 20.22 -2.50
C MET A 192 3.50 21.35 -2.16
N THR A 193 3.62 21.73 -0.89
CA THR A 193 4.44 22.88 -0.47
C THR A 193 5.84 22.50 0.00
N ASP A 194 6.02 21.30 0.56
CA ASP A 194 7.21 20.96 1.34
C ASP A 194 8.02 19.83 0.68
N GLU A 195 8.36 19.97 -0.62
CA GLU A 195 9.26 19.05 -1.34
C GLU A 195 9.04 17.55 -1.07
N GLN A 196 7.81 17.05 -1.29
CA GLN A 196 7.45 15.65 -1.08
C GLN A 196 7.51 15.14 0.37
N TYR A 197 7.51 16.05 1.36
CA TYR A 197 7.60 15.72 2.79
C TYR A 197 6.64 14.59 3.20
N SER A 198 5.37 14.71 2.79
CA SER A 198 4.33 13.80 3.26
C SER A 198 4.51 12.40 2.71
N TYR A 199 4.93 12.27 1.45
CA TYR A 199 5.13 10.96 0.83
C TYR A 199 6.37 10.27 1.40
N ILE A 200 7.50 10.99 1.52
CA ILE A 200 8.74 10.44 2.07
C ILE A 200 8.55 10.00 3.53
N LEU A 201 7.91 10.82 4.37
CA LEU A 201 7.66 10.46 5.76
C LEU A 201 6.68 9.28 5.88
N SER A 202 5.66 9.23 5.01
CA SER A 202 4.73 8.10 4.94
C SER A 202 5.40 6.80 4.53
N HIS A 203 6.27 6.86 3.53
CA HIS A 203 7.05 5.72 3.06
C HIS A 203 7.98 5.20 4.17
N ALA A 204 8.67 6.09 4.87
CA ALA A 204 9.51 5.74 6.02
C ALA A 204 8.69 5.07 7.14
N LEU A 205 7.55 5.67 7.51
CA LEU A 205 6.67 5.11 8.55
C LEU A 205 6.20 3.71 8.19
N VAL A 206 5.70 3.50 6.98
CA VAL A 206 5.23 2.19 6.54
C VAL A 206 6.37 1.18 6.46
N THR A 207 7.54 1.58 5.96
CA THR A 207 8.74 0.73 5.95
C THR A 207 9.08 0.28 7.37
N PHE A 208 9.11 1.20 8.33
CA PHE A 208 9.34 0.85 9.73
C PHE A 208 8.30 -0.12 10.29
N TRP A 209 7.00 0.12 10.02
CA TRP A 209 5.92 -0.79 10.46
C TRP A 209 6.02 -2.19 9.85
N ILE A 210 6.45 -2.30 8.59
CA ILE A 210 6.54 -3.58 7.88
C ILE A 210 7.82 -4.34 8.25
N GLU A 211 8.95 -3.64 8.37
CA GLU A 211 10.27 -4.26 8.42
C GLU A 211 10.87 -4.32 9.84
N SER A 212 10.53 -3.38 10.70
CA SER A 212 11.11 -3.26 12.05
C SER A 212 10.14 -3.67 13.15
N VAL A 213 8.84 -3.40 12.97
CA VAL A 213 7.82 -3.71 13.99
C VAL A 213 7.37 -5.18 13.87
N PRO A 214 7.27 -5.93 14.98
CA PRO A 214 6.75 -7.30 14.94
C PRO A 214 5.38 -7.38 14.26
N ARG A 215 5.25 -8.29 13.29
CA ARG A 215 4.07 -8.45 12.44
C ARG A 215 2.73 -8.49 13.21
N GLU A 216 2.69 -9.15 14.36
CA GLU A 216 1.46 -9.24 15.16
C GLU A 216 1.03 -7.89 15.76
N ILE A 217 1.97 -6.98 16.03
CA ILE A 217 1.65 -5.61 16.46
C ILE A 217 1.09 -4.82 15.29
N PHE A 218 1.69 -4.94 14.10
CA PHE A 218 1.16 -4.28 12.91
C PHE A 218 -0.25 -4.79 12.54
N LYS A 219 -0.50 -6.10 12.63
CA LYS A 219 -1.85 -6.68 12.46
C LYS A 219 -2.86 -6.12 13.46
N LYS A 220 -2.47 -5.97 14.73
CA LYS A 220 -3.33 -5.31 15.74
C LYS A 220 -3.61 -3.86 15.38
N PHE A 221 -2.60 -3.12 14.91
CA PHE A 221 -2.78 -1.74 14.47
C PHE A 221 -3.78 -1.63 13.30
N ILE A 222 -3.64 -2.47 12.28
CA ILE A 222 -4.61 -2.49 11.17
C ILE A 222 -6.01 -2.88 11.67
N SER A 223 -6.11 -3.83 12.61
CA SER A 223 -7.39 -4.25 13.18
C SER A 223 -8.11 -3.13 13.95
N VAL A 224 -7.40 -2.29 14.71
CA VAL A 224 -8.03 -1.14 15.38
C VAL A 224 -8.48 -0.08 14.38
N LEU A 225 -7.73 0.14 13.28
CA LEU A 225 -8.12 1.05 12.19
C LEU A 225 -9.35 0.58 11.39
N GLN A 226 -9.65 -0.72 11.42
CA GLN A 226 -10.86 -1.30 10.82
C GLN A 226 -12.13 -0.95 11.61
N ASN A 227 -12.01 -0.69 12.91
CA ASN A 227 -13.15 -0.29 13.74
C ASN A 227 -13.57 1.16 13.46
N LYS A 228 -14.55 1.34 12.57
CA LYS A 228 -15.03 2.68 12.17
C LYS A 228 -15.85 3.42 13.22
N ASN A 229 -16.19 2.75 14.32
CA ASN A 229 -16.93 3.36 15.43
C ASN A 229 -16.00 3.89 16.54
N ASP A 230 -14.70 3.64 16.44
CA ASP A 230 -13.72 4.16 17.38
C ASP A 230 -13.48 5.66 17.13
N PRO A 231 -13.76 6.54 18.11
CA PRO A 231 -13.50 7.98 17.98
C PRO A 231 -12.03 8.35 18.17
N SER A 232 -11.17 7.41 18.60
CA SER A 232 -9.76 7.66 18.84
C SER A 232 -9.02 8.08 17.56
N THR A 233 -8.09 9.01 17.76
CA THR A 233 -7.12 9.41 16.75
C THR A 233 -6.15 8.26 16.43
N VAL A 234 -5.48 8.35 15.28
CA VAL A 234 -4.49 7.32 14.87
C VAL A 234 -3.36 7.21 15.89
N SER A 235 -2.88 8.33 16.44
CA SER A 235 -1.85 8.29 17.49
C SER A 235 -2.32 7.61 18.78
N GLU A 236 -3.59 7.80 19.17
CA GLU A 236 -4.16 7.11 20.33
C GLU A 236 -4.31 5.61 20.06
N GLN A 237 -4.70 5.23 18.84
CA GLN A 237 -4.76 3.83 18.44
C GLN A 237 -3.37 3.17 18.43
N ILE A 238 -2.33 3.86 17.97
CA ILE A 238 -0.94 3.41 18.09
C ILE A 238 -0.55 3.28 19.57
N ASN A 239 -0.92 4.24 20.42
CA ASN A 239 -0.65 4.18 21.85
C ASN A 239 -1.22 2.92 22.52
N LEU A 240 -2.36 2.43 22.04
CA LEU A 240 -3.00 1.22 22.57
C LEU A 240 -2.30 -0.07 22.16
N VAL A 241 -1.76 -0.14 20.94
CA VAL A 241 -1.25 -1.39 20.35
C VAL A 241 0.26 -1.53 20.40
N TYR A 242 1.01 -0.43 20.43
CA TYR A 242 2.47 -0.44 20.39
C TYR A 242 3.05 -0.67 21.78
N PRO A 243 4.00 -1.62 21.97
CA PRO A 243 4.65 -1.85 23.26
C PRO A 243 5.34 -0.60 23.79
N GLY A 244 5.01 -0.18 25.02
CA GLY A 244 5.51 1.08 25.59
C GLY A 244 4.75 2.33 25.14
N GLY A 245 3.65 2.16 24.38
CA GLY A 245 2.78 3.25 23.94
C GLY A 245 3.37 4.12 22.85
N PHE A 246 2.69 5.24 22.56
CA PHE A 246 3.05 6.11 21.45
C PHE A 246 4.42 6.76 21.63
N GLN A 247 4.78 7.13 22.86
CA GLN A 247 6.09 7.70 23.14
C GLN A 247 7.24 6.75 22.82
N GLN A 248 7.05 5.44 23.03
CA GLN A 248 8.06 4.45 22.66
C GLN A 248 8.11 4.27 21.13
N PHE A 249 6.95 4.25 20.47
CA PHE A 249 6.86 4.24 19.00
C PHE A 249 7.66 5.39 18.37
N GLU A 250 7.48 6.63 18.86
CA GLU A 250 8.22 7.79 18.34
C GLU A 250 9.73 7.64 18.51
N LYS A 251 10.18 7.15 19.67
CA LYS A 251 11.61 6.93 19.95
C LYS A 251 12.21 5.85 19.06
N ASP A 252 11.50 4.74 18.88
CA ASP A 252 11.98 3.63 18.05
C ASP A 252 12.04 4.03 16.58
N PHE A 253 11.04 4.77 16.10
CA PHE A 253 11.02 5.28 14.73
C PHE A 253 12.11 6.33 14.51
N GLU A 254 12.30 7.28 15.44
CA GLU A 254 13.42 8.23 15.37
C GLU A 254 14.76 7.48 15.35
N ALA A 255 14.97 6.49 16.21
CA ALA A 255 16.20 5.71 16.28
C ALA A 255 16.47 4.89 15.01
N ALA A 256 15.43 4.49 14.26
CA ALA A 256 15.60 3.80 12.98
C ALA A 256 16.14 4.71 11.86
N TYR A 257 15.97 6.03 12.00
CA TYR A 257 16.30 7.02 10.96
C TYR A 257 17.16 8.19 11.47
N LYS A 258 17.84 8.05 12.61
CA LYS A 258 18.78 9.02 13.16
C LYS A 258 20.19 8.46 13.19
#